data_AF-A0A841J9J9-F1
#
_entry.id   AF-A0A841J9J9-F1
#
_cell.length_a   1.000
_cell.length_b   1.000
_cell.length_c   1.000
_cell.angle_alpha   90.00
_cell.angle_beta   90.00
_cell.angle_gamma   90.00
#
_symmetry.space_group_name_H-M   'P 1'
#
loop_
_entity.id
_entity.type
_entity.pdbx_description
1 polymer ?
#
loop_
_entity_poly.entity_id
_entity_poly.type
_entity_poly.pdbx_seq_one_letter_code
_entity_poly.pdbx_strand_id
1 'polypeptide(L)'
;MNRLFKIGWILLLGMCTSIKPSRAQSVAQCLEQLSLDYQKLAGLKSILQRMYKGYEVLNKGYNSVKDVSQGNFNLHEAFLDGLMVVSPAVRNYPRVADIISDQASLISEYKAAYTTFRHDPHFKPDEISYIMGVYNRLVNTSLKNLGDLSMAVTDSKLRMNDAERLKTIDQIYNDSHDQLSFLRRFNERAYKTGLQRSGNANDRQTLQNLYGIN
;
A
#
# COMPACT_ATOMS: atom_id res chain seq x y z
N MET A 1 7.73 44.69 -63.41
CA MET A 1 7.74 43.22 -63.21
C MET A 1 8.89 42.69 -62.31
N ASN A 2 10.03 43.38 -62.18
CA ASN A 2 11.23 42.82 -61.51
C ASN A 2 11.34 43.04 -59.99
N ARG A 3 10.42 43.78 -59.35
CA ARG A 3 10.44 44.01 -57.88
C ARG A 3 9.66 42.96 -57.09
N LEU A 4 8.55 42.47 -57.62
CA LEU A 4 7.75 41.39 -56.99
C LEU A 4 8.49 40.04 -57.01
N PHE A 5 9.25 39.77 -58.07
CA PHE A 5 10.04 38.53 -58.18
C PHE A 5 11.21 38.49 -57.18
N LYS A 6 11.83 39.63 -56.86
CA LYS A 6 12.91 39.73 -55.86
C LYS A 6 12.40 39.57 -54.43
N ILE A 7 11.19 40.06 -54.13
CA ILE A 7 10.56 39.92 -52.81
C ILE A 7 10.14 38.45 -52.58
N GLY A 8 9.64 37.77 -53.63
CA GLY A 8 9.36 36.34 -53.57
C GLY A 8 10.60 35.49 -53.28
N TRP A 9 11.76 35.84 -53.85
CA TRP A 9 13.01 35.11 -53.61
C TRP A 9 13.57 35.32 -52.20
N ILE A 10 13.42 36.51 -51.62
CA ILE A 10 13.85 36.83 -50.25
C ILE A 10 12.94 36.14 -49.21
N LEU A 11 11.63 36.02 -49.49
CA LEU A 11 10.69 35.28 -48.64
C LEU A 11 10.92 33.76 -48.69
N LEU A 12 11.34 33.22 -49.84
CA LEU A 12 11.63 31.79 -49.99
C LEU A 12 12.95 31.38 -49.31
N LEU A 13 13.95 32.27 -49.28
CA LEU A 13 15.24 32.00 -48.63
C LEU A 13 15.18 32.14 -47.10
N GLY A 14 14.25 32.94 -46.56
CA GLY A 14 14.02 33.07 -45.11
C GLY A 14 13.29 31.88 -44.48
N MET A 15 12.66 31.02 -45.28
CA MET A 15 11.82 29.91 -44.79
C MET A 15 12.59 28.58 -44.63
N CYS A 16 13.83 28.49 -45.10
CA CYS A 16 14.65 27.27 -45.01
C CYS A 16 15.54 27.15 -43.77
N THR A 17 15.60 28.14 -42.87
CA THR A 17 16.53 28.11 -41.70
C THR A 17 15.91 27.63 -40.39
N SER A 18 14.68 27.11 -40.41
CA SER A 18 13.99 26.62 -39.20
C SER A 18 13.94 25.09 -39.06
N ILE A 19 14.88 24.36 -39.67
CA ILE A 19 15.02 22.92 -39.42
C ILE A 19 15.82 22.76 -38.12
N LYS A 20 15.12 22.63 -36.99
CA LYS A 20 15.75 22.25 -35.72
C LYS A 20 16.35 20.85 -35.87
N PRO A 21 17.60 20.59 -35.44
CA PRO A 21 18.15 19.24 -35.46
C PRO A 21 17.34 18.37 -34.50
N SER A 22 16.67 17.36 -35.06
CA SER A 22 16.14 16.24 -34.31
C SER A 22 17.31 15.61 -33.55
N ARG A 23 17.31 15.68 -32.22
CA ARG A 23 18.30 14.99 -31.39
C ARG A 23 18.09 13.49 -31.55
N ALA A 24 18.75 12.89 -32.54
CA ALA A 24 18.95 11.45 -32.57
C ALA A 24 19.84 11.10 -31.37
N GLN A 25 19.30 10.36 -30.40
CA GLN A 25 20.09 9.82 -29.29
C GLN A 25 21.22 8.98 -29.86
N SER A 26 22.46 9.28 -29.49
CA SER A 26 23.61 8.49 -29.93
C SER A 26 23.61 7.14 -29.22
N VAL A 27 24.06 6.09 -29.90
CA VAL A 27 24.13 4.71 -29.37
C VAL A 27 24.94 4.65 -28.07
N ALA A 28 25.95 5.53 -27.92
CA ALA A 28 26.75 5.65 -26.70
C ALA A 28 25.94 6.15 -25.49
N GLN A 29 25.10 7.18 -25.66
CA GLN A 29 24.21 7.67 -24.61
C GLN A 29 23.16 6.62 -24.23
N CYS A 30 22.65 5.88 -25.21
CA CYS A 30 21.71 4.80 -24.98
C CYS A 30 22.34 3.65 -24.16
N LEU A 31 23.59 3.27 -24.45
CA LEU A 31 24.32 2.23 -23.71
C LEU A 31 24.68 2.65 -22.29
N GLU A 32 25.12 3.90 -22.11
CA GLU A 32 25.44 4.46 -20.79
C GLU A 32 24.20 4.54 -19.90
N GLN A 33 23.08 5.01 -20.45
CA GLN A 33 21.79 5.06 -19.76
C GLN A 33 21.27 3.66 -19.44
N LEU A 34 21.41 2.68 -20.35
CA LEU A 34 21.06 1.28 -20.09
C LEU A 34 21.90 0.67 -18.96
N SER A 35 23.19 0.99 -18.90
CA SER A 35 24.11 0.51 -17.87
C SER A 35 23.80 1.10 -16.49
N LEU A 36 23.43 2.39 -16.45
CA LEU A 36 23.03 3.10 -15.24
C LEU A 36 21.70 2.54 -14.71
N ASP A 37 20.75 2.27 -15.60
CA ASP A 37 19.46 1.68 -15.25
C ASP A 37 19.61 0.21 -14.80
N TYR A 38 20.57 -0.54 -15.37
CA TYR A 38 20.93 -1.87 -14.88
C TYR A 38 21.51 -1.84 -13.45
N GLN A 39 22.38 -0.88 -13.15
CA GLN A 39 22.94 -0.70 -11.81
C GLN A 39 21.86 -0.32 -10.79
N LYS A 40 20.94 0.57 -11.15
CA LYS A 40 19.76 0.90 -10.32
C LYS A 40 18.90 -0.34 -10.08
N LEU A 41 18.60 -1.12 -11.12
CA LEU A 41 17.83 -2.37 -11.01
C LEU A 41 18.51 -3.37 -10.07
N ALA A 42 19.83 -3.53 -10.15
CA ALA A 42 20.59 -4.42 -9.27
C ALA A 42 20.56 -3.96 -7.80
N GLY A 43 20.67 -2.65 -7.55
CA GLY A 43 20.53 -2.07 -6.21
C GLY A 43 19.15 -2.29 -5.60
N LEU A 44 18.09 -2.07 -6.40
CA LEU A 44 16.70 -2.31 -5.98
C LEU A 44 16.45 -3.79 -5.66
N LYS A 45 16.97 -4.72 -6.49
CA LYS A 45 16.88 -6.18 -6.22
C LYS A 45 17.58 -6.59 -4.93
N SER A 46 18.73 -5.99 -4.62
CA SER A 46 19.46 -6.25 -3.38
C SER A 46 18.70 -5.78 -2.14
N ILE A 47 18.06 -4.60 -2.20
CA ILE A 47 17.20 -4.10 -1.12
C ILE A 47 15.97 -5.00 -0.96
N LEU A 48 15.33 -5.40 -2.05
CA LEU A 48 14.17 -6.30 -2.03
C LEU A 48 14.49 -7.67 -1.44
N GLN A 49 15.62 -8.27 -1.82
CA GLN A 49 16.09 -9.52 -1.22
C GLN A 49 16.38 -9.39 0.26
N ARG A 50 16.87 -8.23 0.72
CA ARG A 50 17.06 -7.96 2.15
C ARG A 50 15.73 -7.82 2.89
N MET A 51 14.72 -7.20 2.28
CA MET A 51 13.37 -7.11 2.84
C MET A 51 12.68 -8.48 2.88
N TYR A 52 12.79 -9.28 1.82
CA TYR A 52 12.26 -10.64 1.77
C TYR A 52 12.97 -11.57 2.77
N LYS A 53 14.30 -11.49 2.90
CA LYS A 53 15.04 -12.23 3.92
C LYS A 53 14.67 -11.78 5.33
N GLY A 54 14.46 -10.47 5.55
CA GLY A 54 13.92 -9.95 6.79
C GLY A 54 12.57 -10.59 7.12
N TYR A 55 11.66 -10.63 6.14
CA TYR A 55 10.37 -11.30 6.26
C TYR A 55 10.51 -12.81 6.56
N GLU A 56 11.38 -13.54 5.86
CA GLU A 56 11.54 -15.00 6.05
C GLU A 56 12.13 -15.34 7.42
N VAL A 57 13.14 -14.60 7.85
CA VAL A 57 13.78 -14.75 9.18
C VAL A 57 12.78 -14.41 10.28
N LEU A 58 11.99 -13.36 10.09
CA LEU A 58 10.98 -12.96 11.06
C LEU A 58 9.82 -13.96 11.08
N ASN A 59 9.27 -14.40 9.95
CA ASN A 59 8.21 -15.42 9.91
C ASN A 59 8.63 -16.74 10.59
N LYS A 60 9.91 -17.11 10.48
CA LYS A 60 10.49 -18.28 11.18
C LYS A 60 10.70 -18.03 12.69
N GLY A 61 11.09 -16.82 13.10
CA GLY A 61 11.25 -16.44 14.52
C GLY A 61 9.94 -16.11 15.26
N TYR A 62 8.93 -15.61 14.54
CA TYR A 62 7.64 -15.12 15.05
C TYR A 62 6.69 -16.25 15.47
N ASN A 63 6.75 -17.42 14.84
CA ASN A 63 6.02 -18.61 15.31
C ASN A 63 6.49 -19.08 16.69
N SER A 64 7.64 -18.59 17.18
CA SER A 64 8.28 -19.03 18.41
C SER A 64 8.09 -18.10 19.60
N VAL A 65 7.47 -16.91 19.44
CA VAL A 65 7.34 -15.93 20.54
C VAL A 65 5.89 -15.51 20.76
N LYS A 66 5.40 -15.77 21.97
CA LYS A 66 4.01 -15.73 22.43
C LYS A 66 3.46 -14.31 22.70
N ASP A 67 4.24 -13.24 22.48
CA ASP A 67 3.88 -11.87 22.87
C ASP A 67 3.60 -10.97 21.66
N VAL A 68 2.51 -11.29 20.94
CA VAL A 68 2.07 -10.60 19.72
C VAL A 68 1.03 -9.53 20.05
N SER A 69 1.42 -8.46 20.75
CA SER A 69 0.50 -7.36 21.09
C SER A 69 0.96 -5.96 20.65
N GLN A 70 2.23 -5.75 20.28
CA GLN A 70 2.72 -4.48 19.72
C GLN A 70 3.63 -4.63 18.49
N GLY A 71 4.21 -5.81 18.22
CA GLY A 71 5.23 -5.99 17.18
C GLY A 71 4.70 -6.02 15.73
N ASN A 72 3.46 -6.46 15.50
CA ASN A 72 2.94 -6.69 14.15
C ASN A 72 2.67 -5.41 13.35
N PHE A 73 2.32 -4.32 14.03
CA PHE A 73 1.84 -3.11 13.36
C PHE A 73 2.96 -2.28 12.72
N ASN A 74 4.11 -2.19 13.40
CA ASN A 74 5.26 -1.44 12.92
C ASN A 74 5.91 -2.12 11.70
N LEU A 75 5.82 -3.45 11.61
CA LEU A 75 6.34 -4.20 10.47
C LEU A 75 5.53 -3.91 9.20
N HIS A 76 4.21 -3.87 9.32
CA HIS A 76 3.34 -3.58 8.19
C HIS A 76 3.58 -2.17 7.64
N GLU A 77 3.72 -1.19 8.53
CA GLU A 77 4.08 0.19 8.19
C GLU A 77 5.46 0.28 7.52
N ALA A 78 6.48 -0.35 8.11
CA ALA A 78 7.83 -0.37 7.53
C ALA A 78 7.88 -1.05 6.15
N PHE A 79 7.05 -2.06 5.90
CA PHE A 79 6.95 -2.68 4.57
C PHE A 79 6.35 -1.70 3.56
N LEU A 80 5.25 -1.02 3.93
CA LEU A 80 4.57 -0.06 3.07
C LEU A 80 5.50 1.10 2.69
N ASP A 81 6.23 1.63 3.67
CA ASP A 81 7.24 2.67 3.47
C ASP A 81 8.34 2.20 2.51
N GLY A 82 8.84 0.98 2.72
CA GLY A 82 9.84 0.38 1.83
C GLY A 82 9.32 0.19 0.41
N LEU A 83 8.08 -0.26 0.22
CA LEU A 83 7.49 -0.42 -1.10
C LEU A 83 7.39 0.92 -1.86
N MET A 84 7.04 1.99 -1.15
CA MET A 84 6.94 3.36 -1.69
C MET A 84 8.29 3.96 -2.10
N VAL A 85 9.35 3.67 -1.34
CA VAL A 85 10.71 4.18 -1.61
C VAL A 85 11.35 3.47 -2.81
N VAL A 86 11.07 2.17 -2.99
CA VAL A 86 11.89 1.28 -3.83
C VAL A 86 11.31 1.11 -5.25
N SER A 87 10.09 1.60 -5.55
CA SER A 87 9.48 1.33 -6.87
C SER A 87 8.96 2.57 -7.61
N PRO A 88 9.72 3.09 -8.59
CA PRO A 88 9.21 4.01 -9.60
C PRO A 88 8.15 3.37 -10.51
N ALA A 89 8.18 2.05 -10.68
CA ALA A 89 7.19 1.30 -11.49
C ALA A 89 5.80 1.23 -10.82
N VAL A 90 5.77 1.23 -9.48
CA VAL A 90 4.54 1.34 -8.67
C VAL A 90 3.79 2.64 -8.96
N ARG A 91 4.48 3.75 -9.27
CA ARG A 91 3.84 5.03 -9.64
C ARG A 91 3.10 5.00 -10.98
N ASN A 92 3.42 4.06 -11.87
CA ASN A 92 2.88 4.04 -13.23
C ASN A 92 1.58 3.22 -13.37
N TYR A 93 1.15 2.52 -12.31
CA TYR A 93 -0.08 1.71 -12.33
C TYR A 93 -1.09 2.29 -11.32
N PRO A 94 -2.24 2.85 -11.78
CA PRO A 94 -3.22 3.50 -10.91
C PRO A 94 -3.69 2.62 -9.74
N ARG A 95 -3.97 1.33 -9.99
CA ARG A 95 -4.44 0.39 -8.97
C ARG A 95 -3.46 0.16 -7.84
N VAL A 96 -2.16 0.34 -8.08
CA VAL A 96 -1.14 0.14 -7.05
C VAL A 96 -1.22 1.26 -6.01
N ALA A 97 -1.49 2.49 -6.44
CA ALA A 97 -1.75 3.59 -5.53
C ALA A 97 -3.00 3.33 -4.67
N ASP A 98 -4.07 2.79 -5.27
CA ASP A 98 -5.28 2.44 -4.53
C ASP A 98 -5.04 1.32 -3.51
N ILE A 99 -4.29 0.27 -3.89
CA ILE A 99 -3.88 -0.80 -2.94
C ILE A 99 -3.13 -0.17 -1.75
N ILE A 100 -2.14 0.68 -2.02
CA ILE A 100 -1.34 1.32 -0.96
C ILE A 100 -2.22 2.19 -0.07
N SER A 101 -3.17 2.93 -0.65
CA SER A 101 -4.15 3.72 0.09
C SER A 101 -5.02 2.84 0.99
N ASP A 102 -5.56 1.74 0.46
CA ASP A 102 -6.37 0.80 1.24
C ASP A 102 -5.57 0.18 2.39
N GLN A 103 -4.30 -0.16 2.17
CA GLN A 103 -3.43 -0.70 3.21
C GLN A 103 -3.08 0.33 4.29
N ALA A 104 -2.84 1.59 3.91
CA ALA A 104 -2.65 2.68 4.85
C ALA A 104 -3.92 2.92 5.69
N SER A 105 -5.10 2.96 5.05
CA SER A 105 -6.39 3.05 5.74
C SER A 105 -6.59 1.89 6.71
N LEU A 106 -6.33 0.65 6.25
CA LEU A 106 -6.41 -0.55 7.09
C LEU A 106 -5.56 -0.40 8.36
N ILE A 107 -4.30 0.05 8.23
CA ILE A 107 -3.40 0.29 9.35
C ILE A 107 -3.96 1.32 10.34
N SER A 108 -4.32 2.49 9.82
CA SER A 108 -4.80 3.58 10.66
C SER A 108 -6.10 3.22 11.40
N GLU A 109 -7.05 2.57 10.71
CA GLU A 109 -8.36 2.25 11.25
C GLU A 109 -8.30 1.16 12.33
N TYR A 110 -7.52 0.08 12.14
CA TYR A 110 -7.42 -0.94 13.18
C TYR A 110 -6.66 -0.40 14.41
N LYS A 111 -5.61 0.43 14.24
CA LYS A 111 -4.85 1.02 15.35
C LYS A 111 -5.75 1.92 16.20
N ALA A 112 -6.53 2.77 15.53
CA ALA A 112 -7.49 3.66 16.19
C ALA A 112 -8.57 2.84 16.93
N ALA A 113 -9.21 1.89 16.24
CA ALA A 113 -10.25 1.07 16.84
C ALA A 113 -9.75 0.22 18.01
N TYR A 114 -8.58 -0.42 17.89
CA TYR A 114 -7.97 -1.15 19.00
C TYR A 114 -7.74 -0.26 20.22
N THR A 115 -7.22 0.96 19.99
CA THR A 115 -7.01 1.93 21.06
C THR A 115 -8.33 2.29 21.73
N THR A 116 -9.40 2.53 20.98
CA THR A 116 -10.72 2.79 21.56
C THR A 116 -11.23 1.62 22.39
N PHE A 117 -11.26 0.40 21.84
CA PHE A 117 -11.79 -0.76 22.55
C PHE A 117 -10.99 -1.11 23.79
N ARG A 118 -9.66 -0.98 23.76
CA ARG A 118 -8.79 -1.25 24.91
C ARG A 118 -9.05 -0.32 26.11
N HIS A 119 -9.52 0.90 25.88
CA HIS A 119 -9.82 1.86 26.94
C HIS A 119 -11.32 1.92 27.29
N ASP A 120 -12.18 1.17 26.60
CA ASP A 120 -13.60 1.11 26.88
C ASP A 120 -13.86 0.08 28.01
N PRO A 121 -14.40 0.51 29.17
CA PRO A 121 -14.64 -0.36 30.32
C PRO A 121 -15.70 -1.44 30.07
N HIS A 122 -16.46 -1.36 28.96
CA HIS A 122 -17.51 -2.32 28.62
C HIS A 122 -16.98 -3.54 27.83
N PHE A 123 -15.69 -3.58 27.52
CA PHE A 123 -15.02 -4.74 26.91
C PHE A 123 -14.18 -5.49 27.93
N LYS A 124 -14.31 -6.81 27.93
CA LYS A 124 -13.50 -7.70 28.77
C LYS A 124 -12.11 -7.92 28.15
N PRO A 125 -11.07 -8.20 28.94
CA PRO A 125 -9.73 -8.49 28.43
C PRO A 125 -9.69 -9.61 27.36
N ASP A 126 -10.50 -10.64 27.51
CA ASP A 126 -10.60 -11.74 26.53
C ASP A 126 -11.19 -11.28 25.19
N GLU A 127 -12.15 -10.34 25.22
CA GLU A 127 -12.75 -9.77 24.01
C GLU A 127 -11.74 -8.89 23.27
N ILE A 128 -10.95 -8.09 24.00
CA ILE A 128 -9.84 -7.32 23.43
C ILE A 128 -8.79 -8.24 22.81
N SER A 129 -8.48 -9.36 23.47
CA SER A 129 -7.57 -10.38 22.93
C SER A 129 -8.10 -11.02 21.66
N TYR A 130 -9.41 -11.30 21.59
CA TYR A 130 -10.07 -11.79 20.38
C TYR A 130 -10.00 -10.78 19.22
N ILE A 131 -10.31 -9.51 19.49
CA ILE A 131 -10.23 -8.40 18.51
C ILE A 131 -8.80 -8.30 17.96
N MET A 132 -7.79 -8.30 18.83
CA MET A 132 -6.37 -8.31 18.42
C MET A 132 -6.05 -9.52 17.53
N GLY A 133 -6.56 -10.71 17.85
CA GLY A 133 -6.40 -11.90 17.01
C GLY A 133 -7.01 -11.75 15.61
N VAL A 134 -8.14 -11.07 15.48
CA VAL A 134 -8.75 -10.75 14.17
C VAL A 134 -7.86 -9.78 13.38
N TYR A 135 -7.37 -8.71 14.01
CA TYR A 135 -6.49 -7.73 13.36
C TYR A 135 -5.17 -8.35 12.92
N ASN A 136 -4.57 -9.22 13.74
CA ASN A 136 -3.35 -9.92 13.38
C ASN A 136 -3.51 -10.79 12.13
N ARG A 137 -4.65 -11.48 11.97
CA ARG A 137 -4.94 -12.24 10.75
C ARG A 137 -5.04 -11.33 9.52
N LEU A 138 -5.73 -10.19 9.64
CA LEU A 138 -5.83 -9.22 8.54
C LEU A 138 -4.47 -8.67 8.13
N VAL A 139 -3.64 -8.27 9.11
CA VAL A 139 -2.29 -7.77 8.86
C VAL A 139 -1.42 -8.82 8.17
N ASN A 140 -1.49 -10.08 8.60
CA ASN A 140 -0.72 -11.16 7.98
C ASN A 140 -1.12 -11.40 6.51
N THR A 141 -2.43 -11.40 6.22
CA THR A 141 -2.90 -11.57 4.83
C THR A 141 -2.52 -10.35 3.98
N SER A 142 -2.62 -9.14 4.52
CA SER A 142 -2.20 -7.92 3.85
C SER A 142 -0.69 -7.91 3.53
N LEU A 143 0.16 -8.31 4.48
CA LEU A 143 1.60 -8.43 4.27
C LEU A 143 1.93 -9.41 3.13
N LYS A 144 1.18 -10.51 3.01
CA LYS A 144 1.31 -11.42 1.86
C LYS A 144 0.96 -10.73 0.55
N ASN A 145 -0.17 -10.02 0.50
CA ASN A 145 -0.61 -9.27 -0.68
C ASN A 145 0.42 -8.23 -1.12
N LEU A 146 1.03 -7.52 -0.17
CA LEU A 146 2.09 -6.57 -0.43
C LEU A 146 3.39 -7.23 -0.93
N GLY A 147 3.70 -8.45 -0.47
CA GLY A 147 4.77 -9.28 -1.01
C GLY A 147 4.52 -9.69 -2.47
N ASP A 148 3.32 -10.18 -2.77
CA ASP A 148 2.91 -10.56 -4.12
C ASP A 148 2.88 -9.34 -5.07
N LEU A 149 2.45 -8.19 -4.56
CA LEU A 149 2.47 -6.91 -5.28
C LEU A 149 3.90 -6.50 -5.62
N SER A 150 4.80 -6.58 -4.64
CA SER A 150 6.23 -6.30 -4.82
C SER A 150 6.84 -7.19 -5.90
N MET A 151 6.52 -8.48 -5.91
CA MET A 151 6.97 -9.39 -6.98
C MET A 151 6.40 -8.99 -8.35
N ALA A 152 5.09 -8.71 -8.42
CA ALA A 152 4.43 -8.32 -9.66
C ALA A 152 5.03 -7.04 -10.26
N VAL A 153 5.36 -6.04 -9.44
CA VAL A 153 5.88 -4.75 -9.94
C VAL A 153 7.39 -4.73 -10.18
N THR A 154 8.16 -5.66 -9.60
CA THR A 154 9.63 -5.67 -9.70
C THR A 154 10.20 -6.72 -10.64
N ASP A 155 9.56 -7.89 -10.76
CA ASP A 155 10.16 -9.00 -11.49
C ASP A 155 9.69 -9.07 -12.94
N SER A 156 10.41 -8.36 -13.80
CA SER A 156 10.35 -8.51 -15.27
C SER A 156 10.83 -9.89 -15.76
N LYS A 157 11.31 -10.78 -14.87
CA LYS A 157 11.85 -12.11 -15.21
C LYS A 157 10.94 -13.28 -14.81
N LEU A 158 9.84 -13.06 -14.09
CA LEU A 158 8.79 -14.09 -14.06
C LEU A 158 8.38 -14.32 -15.50
N ARG A 159 8.23 -15.59 -15.92
CA ARG A 159 7.73 -15.96 -17.26
C ARG A 159 6.27 -15.52 -17.49
N MET A 160 5.76 -14.63 -16.64
CA MET A 160 4.46 -14.00 -16.76
C MET A 160 4.49 -12.97 -17.88
N ASN A 161 3.56 -13.11 -18.81
CA ASN A 161 3.28 -12.04 -19.75
C ASN A 161 2.65 -10.84 -19.01
N ASP A 162 2.65 -9.68 -19.64
CA ASP A 162 2.12 -8.46 -19.03
C ASP A 162 0.65 -8.58 -18.59
N ALA A 163 -0.16 -9.41 -19.26
CA ALA A 163 -1.56 -9.62 -18.91
C ALA A 163 -1.73 -10.44 -17.61
N GLU A 164 -0.88 -11.45 -17.39
CA GLU A 164 -0.85 -12.18 -16.12
C GLU A 164 -0.42 -11.27 -14.97
N ARG A 165 0.56 -10.38 -15.21
CA ARG A 165 0.98 -9.40 -14.20
C ARG A 165 -0.16 -8.45 -13.81
N LEU A 166 -0.86 -7.91 -14.80
CA LEU A 166 -2.03 -7.05 -14.57
C LEU A 166 -3.13 -7.77 -13.81
N LYS A 167 -3.41 -9.03 -14.16
CA LYS A 167 -4.38 -9.87 -13.45
C LYS A 167 -4.00 -10.09 -11.99
N THR A 168 -2.73 -10.31 -11.69
CA THR A 168 -2.25 -10.42 -10.30
C THR A 168 -2.45 -9.11 -9.55
N ILE A 169 -2.15 -7.96 -10.15
CA ILE A 169 -2.40 -6.65 -9.52
C ILE A 169 -3.90 -6.43 -9.28
N ASP A 170 -4.76 -6.79 -10.23
CA ASP A 170 -6.22 -6.69 -10.08
C ASP A 170 -6.75 -7.59 -8.94
N GLN A 171 -6.21 -8.81 -8.81
CA GLN A 171 -6.56 -9.71 -7.70
C GLN A 171 -6.14 -9.12 -6.35
N ILE A 172 -4.91 -8.63 -6.26
CA ILE A 172 -4.41 -7.98 -5.03
C ILE A 172 -5.23 -6.75 -4.67
N TYR A 173 -5.65 -5.97 -5.67
CA TYR A 173 -6.54 -4.83 -5.49
C TYR A 173 -7.88 -5.24 -4.86
N ASN A 174 -8.54 -6.26 -5.41
CA ASN A 174 -9.80 -6.75 -4.86
C ASN A 174 -9.63 -7.30 -3.43
N ASP A 175 -8.57 -8.08 -3.20
CA ASP A 175 -8.28 -8.65 -1.87
C ASP A 175 -8.02 -7.54 -0.83
N SER A 176 -7.29 -6.49 -1.22
CA SER A 176 -7.03 -5.31 -0.39
C SER A 176 -8.33 -4.58 0.00
N HIS A 177 -9.21 -4.37 -0.98
CA HIS A 177 -10.49 -3.71 -0.77
C HIS A 177 -11.44 -4.53 0.12
N ASP A 178 -11.47 -5.85 -0.09
CA ASP A 178 -12.27 -6.78 0.70
C ASP A 178 -11.79 -6.85 2.16
N GLN A 179 -10.47 -6.81 2.39
CA GLN A 179 -9.88 -6.74 3.72
C GLN A 179 -10.28 -5.47 4.46
N LEU A 180 -10.17 -4.31 3.80
CA LEU A 180 -10.56 -3.02 4.40
C LEU A 180 -12.07 -2.98 4.69
N SER A 181 -12.88 -3.47 3.76
CA SER A 181 -14.33 -3.58 3.94
C SER A 181 -14.71 -4.52 5.08
N PHE A 182 -14.02 -5.66 5.20
CA PHE A 182 -14.19 -6.57 6.33
C PHE A 182 -13.81 -5.90 7.66
N LEU A 183 -12.68 -5.20 7.72
CA LEU A 183 -12.22 -4.49 8.91
C LEU A 183 -13.29 -3.49 9.38
N ARG A 184 -13.79 -2.65 8.46
CA ARG A 184 -14.82 -1.65 8.76
C ARG A 184 -16.08 -2.29 9.33
N ARG A 185 -16.61 -3.34 8.70
CA ARG A 185 -17.78 -4.09 9.20
C ARG A 185 -17.53 -4.75 10.55
N PHE A 186 -16.31 -5.22 10.79
CA PHE A 186 -15.94 -5.81 12.08
C PHE A 186 -15.91 -4.74 13.18
N ASN A 187 -15.25 -3.61 12.92
CA ASN A 187 -15.15 -2.49 13.84
C ASN A 187 -16.53 -1.89 14.16
N GLU A 188 -17.38 -1.70 13.15
CA GLU A 188 -18.75 -1.21 13.33
C GLU A 188 -19.55 -2.09 14.29
N ARG A 189 -19.46 -3.41 14.14
CA ARG A 189 -20.13 -4.36 15.06
C ARG A 189 -19.58 -4.27 16.47
N ALA A 190 -18.27 -4.11 16.62
CA ALA A 190 -17.63 -3.94 17.93
C ALA A 190 -18.09 -2.63 18.58
N TYR A 191 -18.04 -1.49 17.87
CA TYR A 191 -18.53 -0.21 18.35
C TYR A 191 -20.00 -0.27 18.80
N LYS A 192 -20.87 -0.89 17.98
CA LYS A 192 -22.28 -1.07 18.33
C LYS A 192 -22.45 -1.87 19.62
N THR A 193 -21.65 -2.92 19.81
CA THR A 193 -21.65 -3.73 21.04
C THR A 193 -21.24 -2.91 22.25
N GLY A 194 -20.17 -2.12 22.16
CA GLY A 194 -19.73 -1.23 23.23
C GLY A 194 -20.80 -0.20 23.60
N LEU A 195 -21.39 0.45 22.59
CA LEU A 195 -22.46 1.43 22.78
C LEU A 195 -23.70 0.83 23.46
N GLN A 196 -24.14 -0.36 23.01
CA GLN A 196 -25.26 -1.07 23.63
C GLN A 196 -24.98 -1.40 25.10
N ARG A 197 -23.78 -1.84 25.43
CA ARG A 197 -23.39 -2.16 26.82
C ARG A 197 -23.34 -0.91 27.69
N SER A 198 -22.82 0.20 27.17
CA SER A 198 -22.82 1.48 27.87
C SER A 198 -24.23 1.99 28.16
N GLY A 199 -25.13 1.92 27.17
CA GLY A 199 -26.55 2.23 27.36
C GLY A 199 -27.19 1.37 28.45
N ASN A 200 -27.03 0.04 28.36
CA ASN A 200 -27.56 -0.89 29.36
C ASN A 200 -27.02 -0.65 30.77
N ALA A 201 -25.76 -0.22 30.91
CA ALA A 201 -25.17 0.13 32.20
C ALA A 201 -25.79 1.40 32.79
N ASN A 202 -25.99 2.44 31.96
CA ASN A 202 -26.64 3.69 32.37
C ASN A 202 -28.11 3.48 32.73
N ASP A 203 -28.85 2.68 31.96
CA ASP A 203 -30.25 2.36 32.22
C ASP A 203 -30.38 1.62 33.56
N ARG A 204 -29.49 0.65 33.82
CA ARG A 204 -29.46 -0.07 35.10
C ARG A 204 -29.20 0.86 36.27
N GLN A 205 -28.24 1.77 36.15
CA GLN A 205 -27.95 2.75 37.19
C GLN A 205 -29.15 3.67 37.44
N THR A 206 -29.82 4.10 36.37
CA THR A 206 -31.02 4.95 36.47
C THR A 206 -32.15 4.22 37.19
N LEU A 207 -32.40 2.96 36.86
CA LEU A 207 -33.41 2.13 37.53
C LEU A 207 -33.07 1.90 39.00
N GLN A 208 -31.80 1.61 39.34
CA GLN A 208 -31.36 1.47 40.73
C GLN A 208 -31.63 2.75 41.55
N ASN A 209 -31.33 3.91 40.97
CA ASN A 209 -31.58 5.21 41.60
C ASN A 209 -33.08 5.50 41.78
N LEU A 210 -33.90 5.13 40.78
CA LEU A 210 -35.36 5.36 40.82
C LEU A 210 -36.07 4.46 41.84
N TYR A 211 -35.67 3.20 41.95
CA TYR A 211 -36.32 2.20 42.81
C TYR A 211 -35.63 2.03 44.17
N GLY A 212 -34.53 2.75 44.43
CA GLY A 212 -33.78 2.67 45.70
C GLY A 212 -33.14 1.30 45.95
N ILE A 213 -32.89 0.53 44.89
CA ILE A 213 -32.28 -0.80 44.97
C ILE A 213 -30.77 -0.63 44.82
N ASN A 214 -30.08 -0.59 45.96
CA ASN A 214 -28.60 -0.63 46.02
C ASN A 214 -28.09 -2.06 45.89
#